data_AF-G0V368-F1
#
_entry.id   AF-G0V368-F1
#
_cell.length_a   1.000
_cell.length_b   1.000
_cell.length_c   1.000
_cell.angle_alpha   90.00
_cell.angle_beta   90.00
_cell.angle_gamma   90.00
#
_symmetry.space_group_name_H-M   'P 1'
#
loop_
_entity.id
_entity.type
_entity.pdbx_description
1 polymer ?
#
loop_
_entity_poly.entity_id
_entity_poly.type
_entity_poly.pdbx_seq_one_letter_code
_entity_poly.pdbx_strand_id
1 'polypeptide(L)'
;MRPVHQVGDVERRRTLLCNAIVSAEAEIAQQHDAMQKLTSENERLKKEIAVASGVRYDYVKADKYAALKTEVDSLERRYQFEKMNMNELTKQYQLARIDLMQSSRMKGGVNAEQENARAVQRQLEILENRLDQALARFNDAVSYNKELRDHIDIIRGERRVFQRVHNKMEEDLRSKKKIMSERIEQSNHDLDERDGYLRQAEQLRIAIKQQKDEYDTTVRNLDVSMIEINRRRDEYQRKSLDFEARSYTLTNATQAVNTSRTVPHNSTRRSTPYSEDPDEGSADTSDADEGSEIMDVPGKLCEFAPDGDLYKLAKNYESLGETNFSLYKRINELTTSREEMERNVSTLKRVIKEEKDHEVRQRQLIKEYEDRLAETERMLERLQQSGDVYKEVLSKIQTVTDDVFRRIGCSTEEARALCGTERCTESTQLQFLGLIEERAKKVLCTYQLHLYGEAARREKRVGQESLESARGSSAPGTDKERNAITTREEASERVENDATSPGDVKDVNRTDMVDSQMLQALVDGTLDFVPMLHLPVRKQLTAAKCVRQSCLPSAQLCGDETVEGKDDHEGDRVVSHEELRQQVQQRLLSKRFREDKGLRRKRDTKDQFGDIPSLPRRK
;
A
#
# COMPACT_ATOMS: atom_id res chain seq x y z
N MET A 1 128.80 -45.28 -101.67
CA MET A 1 129.78 -44.24 -101.28
C MET A 1 129.33 -43.56 -99.98
N ARG A 2 130.15 -42.63 -99.46
CA ARG A 2 129.72 -41.46 -98.65
C ARG A 2 128.61 -40.62 -99.36
N PRO A 3 128.06 -39.52 -98.78
CA PRO A 3 128.22 -38.96 -97.42
C PRO A 3 126.88 -38.89 -96.64
N VAL A 4 126.78 -38.86 -95.30
CA VAL A 4 127.76 -38.68 -94.19
C VAL A 4 128.23 -37.22 -93.94
N HIS A 5 127.44 -36.20 -94.29
CA HIS A 5 127.78 -34.80 -93.93
C HIS A 5 126.71 -33.97 -93.19
N GLN A 6 125.45 -34.42 -93.06
CA GLN A 6 124.59 -33.94 -91.95
C GLN A 6 124.89 -34.67 -90.63
N VAL A 7 125.55 -35.84 -90.71
CA VAL A 7 125.88 -36.69 -89.55
C VAL A 7 126.79 -35.97 -88.56
N GLY A 8 127.80 -35.23 -89.03
CA GLY A 8 128.78 -34.58 -88.15
C GLY A 8 128.19 -33.51 -87.22
N ASP A 9 127.17 -32.76 -87.66
CA ASP A 9 126.49 -31.79 -86.79
C ASP A 9 125.44 -32.44 -85.87
N VAL A 10 124.87 -33.58 -86.27
CA VAL A 10 124.06 -34.41 -85.36
C VAL A 10 124.94 -35.05 -84.28
N GLU A 11 126.14 -35.53 -84.63
CA GLU A 11 127.13 -36.06 -83.68
C GLU A 11 127.67 -34.97 -82.75
N ARG A 12 127.91 -33.74 -83.24
CA ARG A 12 128.25 -32.58 -82.40
C ARG A 12 127.11 -32.18 -81.47
N ARG A 13 125.86 -32.15 -81.94
CA ARG A 13 124.69 -31.92 -81.07
C ARG A 13 124.52 -33.05 -80.06
N ARG A 14 124.76 -34.30 -80.44
CA ARG A 14 124.71 -35.47 -79.54
C ARG A 14 125.80 -35.42 -78.49
N THR A 15 127.04 -35.07 -78.81
CA THR A 15 128.11 -34.93 -77.82
C THR A 15 127.92 -33.70 -76.93
N LEU A 16 127.40 -32.58 -77.45
CA LEU A 16 127.00 -31.45 -76.61
C LEU A 16 125.84 -31.80 -75.67
N LEU A 17 124.82 -32.53 -76.14
CA LEU A 17 123.74 -33.04 -75.28
C LEU A 17 124.24 -34.04 -74.25
N CYS A 18 125.10 -34.99 -74.63
CA CYS A 18 125.72 -35.91 -73.67
C CYS A 18 126.56 -35.17 -72.62
N ASN A 19 127.34 -34.16 -73.01
CA ASN A 19 128.12 -33.35 -72.06
C ASN A 19 127.23 -32.52 -71.14
N ALA A 20 126.12 -31.97 -71.65
CA ALA A 20 125.14 -31.23 -70.84
C ALA A 20 124.32 -32.14 -69.91
N ILE A 21 124.03 -33.38 -70.34
CA ILE A 21 123.43 -34.42 -69.50
C ILE A 21 124.42 -34.81 -68.39
N VAL A 22 125.70 -35.08 -68.72
CA VAL A 22 126.73 -35.42 -67.73
C VAL A 22 127.02 -34.26 -66.76
N SER A 23 126.96 -32.99 -67.20
CA SER A 23 127.09 -31.85 -66.28
C SER A 23 125.84 -31.69 -65.40
N ALA A 24 124.64 -31.88 -65.94
CA ALA A 24 123.41 -31.87 -65.15
C ALA A 24 123.35 -33.04 -64.16
N GLU A 25 123.81 -34.24 -64.53
CA GLU A 25 123.98 -35.40 -63.64
C GLU A 25 125.01 -35.11 -62.55
N ALA A 26 126.11 -34.40 -62.86
CA ALA A 26 127.09 -33.96 -61.87
C ALA A 26 126.55 -32.87 -60.93
N GLU A 27 125.74 -31.93 -61.42
CA GLU A 27 125.06 -30.92 -60.59
C GLU A 27 123.97 -31.57 -59.72
N ILE A 28 123.19 -32.50 -60.25
CA ILE A 28 122.20 -33.30 -59.51
C ILE A 28 122.91 -34.16 -58.45
N ALA A 29 124.06 -34.75 -58.77
CA ALA A 29 124.89 -35.46 -57.80
C ALA A 29 125.37 -34.51 -56.69
N GLN A 30 125.89 -33.31 -57.02
CA GLN A 30 126.28 -32.30 -56.04
C GLN A 30 125.11 -31.79 -55.18
N GLN A 31 123.92 -31.66 -55.75
CA GLN A 31 122.70 -31.30 -55.02
C GLN A 31 122.21 -32.44 -54.11
N HIS A 32 122.30 -33.70 -54.54
CA HIS A 32 122.06 -34.85 -53.67
C HIS A 32 123.10 -34.95 -52.56
N ASP A 33 124.37 -34.68 -52.83
CA ASP A 33 125.45 -34.59 -51.84
C ASP A 33 125.19 -33.44 -50.84
N ALA A 34 124.74 -32.28 -51.30
CA ALA A 34 124.38 -31.14 -50.48
C ALA A 34 123.13 -31.44 -49.63
N MET A 35 122.11 -32.10 -50.18
CA MET A 35 120.95 -32.59 -49.43
C MET A 35 121.35 -33.67 -48.43
N GLN A 36 122.25 -34.59 -48.76
CA GLN A 36 122.77 -35.60 -47.81
C GLN A 36 123.61 -34.96 -46.70
N LYS A 37 124.38 -33.90 -46.99
CA LYS A 37 125.07 -33.09 -45.98
C LYS A 37 124.04 -32.37 -45.09
N LEU A 38 123.04 -31.69 -45.66
CA LEU A 38 122.00 -31.01 -44.88
C LEU A 38 121.10 -31.97 -44.08
N THR A 39 120.81 -33.19 -44.56
CA THR A 39 120.06 -34.20 -43.79
C THR A 39 120.92 -34.87 -42.73
N SER A 40 122.19 -35.18 -43.00
CA SER A 40 123.11 -35.72 -41.99
C SER A 40 123.51 -34.68 -40.93
N GLU A 41 123.59 -33.39 -41.28
CA GLU A 41 123.70 -32.28 -40.32
C GLU A 41 122.40 -32.05 -39.55
N ASN A 42 121.22 -32.11 -40.19
CA ASN A 42 119.95 -32.12 -39.45
C ASN A 42 119.86 -33.31 -38.50
N GLU A 43 120.33 -34.49 -38.89
CA GLU A 43 120.41 -35.64 -37.99
C GLU A 43 121.46 -35.46 -36.90
N ARG A 44 122.62 -34.87 -37.20
CA ARG A 44 123.65 -34.55 -36.20
C ARG A 44 123.10 -33.57 -35.17
N LEU A 45 122.47 -32.48 -35.62
CA LEU A 45 121.79 -31.51 -34.75
C LEU A 45 120.63 -32.15 -33.98
N LYS A 46 119.81 -33.02 -34.58
CA LYS A 46 118.77 -33.78 -33.85
C LYS A 46 119.36 -34.72 -32.79
N LYS A 47 120.51 -35.34 -33.06
CA LYS A 47 121.23 -36.22 -32.11
C LYS A 47 121.88 -35.39 -31.00
N GLU A 48 122.55 -34.29 -31.32
CA GLU A 48 123.17 -33.35 -30.38
C GLU A 48 122.12 -32.66 -29.49
N ILE A 49 120.99 -32.20 -30.06
CA ILE A 49 119.85 -31.69 -29.29
C ILE A 49 119.30 -32.77 -28.36
N ALA A 50 119.09 -34.00 -28.83
CA ALA A 50 118.59 -35.10 -27.99
C ALA A 50 119.56 -35.53 -26.87
N VAL A 51 120.87 -35.29 -27.03
CA VAL A 51 121.89 -35.46 -25.98
C VAL A 51 121.88 -34.28 -25.02
N ALA A 52 121.83 -33.04 -25.52
CA ALA A 52 121.88 -31.82 -24.71
C ALA A 52 120.60 -31.56 -23.90
N SER A 53 119.42 -31.96 -24.41
CA SER A 53 118.16 -31.94 -23.67
C SER A 53 117.91 -33.18 -22.81
N GLY A 54 118.71 -34.25 -23.02
CA GLY A 54 118.45 -35.60 -22.51
C GLY A 54 117.19 -36.29 -23.05
N VAL A 55 116.40 -35.62 -23.91
CA VAL A 55 115.08 -36.08 -24.36
C VAL A 55 114.90 -35.78 -25.85
N ARG A 56 114.75 -36.83 -26.67
CA ARG A 56 114.41 -36.70 -28.10
C ARG A 56 113.15 -35.86 -28.29
N TYR A 57 113.15 -34.95 -29.26
CA TYR A 57 111.97 -34.16 -29.60
C TYR A 57 110.85 -35.10 -30.09
N ASP A 58 109.88 -35.31 -29.21
CA ASP A 58 108.90 -36.38 -29.35
C ASP A 58 107.66 -35.82 -30.05
N TYR A 59 107.62 -35.96 -31.38
CA TYR A 59 106.50 -35.53 -32.21
C TYR A 59 105.17 -36.12 -31.74
N VAL A 60 105.15 -37.36 -31.23
CA VAL A 60 103.93 -37.97 -30.69
C VAL A 60 103.47 -37.27 -29.40
N LYS A 61 104.37 -36.72 -28.59
CA LYS A 61 104.00 -35.82 -27.48
C LYS A 61 103.61 -34.42 -27.96
N ALA A 62 104.26 -33.87 -28.99
CA ALA A 62 103.92 -32.56 -29.55
C ALA A 62 102.51 -32.55 -30.17
N ASP A 63 102.18 -33.57 -30.96
CA ASP A 63 100.85 -33.73 -31.58
C ASP A 63 99.77 -34.00 -30.52
N LYS A 64 100.07 -34.81 -29.49
CA LYS A 64 99.18 -34.99 -28.34
C LYS A 64 98.99 -33.69 -27.55
N TYR A 65 100.04 -32.89 -27.37
CA TYR A 65 99.94 -31.59 -26.70
C TYR A 65 99.14 -30.59 -27.54
N ALA A 66 99.28 -30.60 -28.87
CA ALA A 66 98.47 -29.80 -29.78
C ALA A 66 96.99 -30.22 -29.73
N ALA A 67 96.70 -31.54 -29.73
CA ALA A 67 95.34 -32.07 -29.60
C ALA A 67 94.71 -31.75 -28.22
N LEU A 68 95.44 -31.98 -27.13
CA LEU A 68 95.02 -31.57 -25.77
C LEU A 68 94.80 -30.07 -25.68
N LYS A 69 95.62 -29.26 -26.35
CA LYS A 69 95.44 -27.80 -26.38
C LYS A 69 94.19 -27.42 -27.18
N THR A 70 93.94 -27.99 -28.36
CA THR A 70 92.69 -27.69 -29.10
C THR A 70 91.45 -28.20 -28.38
N GLU A 71 91.56 -29.30 -27.61
CA GLU A 71 90.52 -29.78 -26.71
C GLU A 71 90.27 -28.78 -25.58
N VAL A 72 91.31 -28.32 -24.86
CA VAL A 72 91.22 -27.27 -23.83
C VAL A 72 90.65 -25.97 -24.40
N ASP A 73 91.13 -25.49 -25.54
CA ASP A 73 90.61 -24.30 -26.23
C ASP A 73 89.13 -24.46 -26.65
N SER A 74 88.65 -25.71 -26.82
CA SER A 74 87.24 -26.01 -27.12
C SER A 74 86.38 -26.11 -25.86
N LEU A 75 86.92 -26.68 -24.78
CA LEU A 75 86.29 -26.76 -23.46
C LEU A 75 86.17 -25.37 -22.82
N GLU A 76 87.18 -24.51 -22.97
CA GLU A 76 87.08 -23.11 -22.55
C GLU A 76 85.98 -22.37 -23.34
N ARG A 77 85.92 -22.54 -24.67
CA ARG A 77 84.84 -21.95 -25.47
C ARG A 77 83.45 -22.42 -25.04
N ARG A 78 83.28 -23.70 -24.69
CA ARG A 78 82.03 -24.23 -24.11
C ARG A 78 81.76 -23.63 -22.73
N TYR A 79 82.76 -23.57 -21.85
CA TYR A 79 82.63 -22.98 -20.52
C TYR A 79 82.24 -21.49 -20.57
N GLN A 80 82.84 -20.68 -21.45
CA GLN A 80 82.46 -19.28 -21.62
C GLN A 80 81.03 -19.14 -22.18
N PHE A 81 80.59 -20.03 -23.07
CA PHE A 81 79.21 -20.07 -23.56
C PHE A 81 78.21 -20.47 -22.47
N GLU A 82 78.47 -21.53 -21.70
CA GLU A 82 77.64 -21.95 -20.56
C GLU A 82 77.59 -20.87 -19.48
N LYS A 83 78.71 -20.19 -19.21
CA LYS A 83 78.78 -19.03 -18.30
C LYS A 83 77.97 -17.85 -18.81
N MET A 84 77.95 -17.58 -20.13
CA MET A 84 77.10 -16.54 -20.71
C MET A 84 75.61 -16.91 -20.61
N ASN A 85 75.25 -18.16 -20.94
CA ASN A 85 73.90 -18.71 -20.79
C ASN A 85 73.42 -18.67 -19.33
N MET A 86 74.27 -19.06 -18.37
CA MET A 86 73.97 -18.98 -16.93
C MET A 86 73.75 -17.53 -16.46
N ASN A 87 74.54 -16.58 -16.97
CA ASN A 87 74.33 -15.15 -16.69
C ASN A 87 73.02 -14.63 -17.31
N GLU A 88 72.65 -15.09 -18.50
CA GLU A 88 71.38 -14.73 -19.14
C GLU A 88 70.17 -15.31 -18.41
N LEU A 89 70.20 -16.61 -18.09
CA LEU A 89 69.17 -17.28 -17.30
C LEU A 89 69.04 -16.65 -15.90
N THR A 90 70.14 -16.20 -15.30
CA THR A 90 70.11 -15.45 -14.03
C THR A 90 69.40 -14.10 -14.19
N LYS A 91 69.63 -13.36 -15.29
CA LYS A 91 68.89 -12.12 -15.59
C LYS A 91 67.40 -12.39 -15.82
N GLN A 92 67.06 -13.41 -16.61
CA GLN A 92 65.67 -13.80 -16.87
C GLN A 92 64.95 -14.20 -15.56
N TYR A 93 65.61 -14.96 -14.69
CA TYR A 93 65.10 -15.29 -13.35
C TYR A 93 64.90 -14.04 -12.47
N GLN A 94 65.85 -13.08 -12.48
CA GLN A 94 65.72 -11.82 -11.74
C GLN A 94 64.54 -10.98 -12.24
N LEU A 95 64.36 -10.86 -13.57
CA LEU A 95 63.22 -10.15 -14.18
C LEU A 95 61.90 -10.83 -13.82
N ALA A 96 61.76 -12.13 -14.05
CA ALA A 96 60.56 -12.89 -13.71
C ALA A 96 60.21 -12.82 -12.22
N ARG A 97 61.22 -12.77 -11.34
CA ARG A 97 61.06 -12.56 -9.89
C ARG A 97 60.60 -11.12 -9.55
N ILE A 98 61.06 -10.11 -10.26
CA ILE A 98 60.59 -8.72 -10.13
C ILE A 98 59.14 -8.63 -10.60
N ASP A 99 58.80 -9.20 -11.75
CA ASP A 99 57.44 -9.18 -12.31
C ASP A 99 56.45 -9.95 -11.43
N LEU A 100 56.85 -11.10 -10.87
CA LEU A 100 56.07 -11.85 -9.88
C LEU A 100 55.84 -11.03 -8.61
N MET A 101 56.86 -10.31 -8.13
CA MET A 101 56.75 -9.43 -6.95
C MET A 101 55.83 -8.23 -7.23
N GLN A 102 55.94 -7.60 -8.40
CA GLN A 102 55.03 -6.52 -8.81
C GLN A 102 53.60 -7.02 -8.95
N SER A 103 53.37 -8.16 -9.61
CA SER A 103 52.05 -8.78 -9.75
C SER A 103 51.42 -9.12 -8.40
N SER A 104 52.18 -9.75 -7.49
CA SER A 104 51.74 -10.02 -6.11
C SER A 104 51.40 -8.74 -5.34
N ARG A 105 52.18 -7.66 -5.51
CA ARG A 105 51.96 -6.36 -4.87
C ARG A 105 50.73 -5.64 -5.42
N MET A 106 50.50 -5.70 -6.73
CA MET A 106 49.33 -5.13 -7.40
C MET A 106 48.03 -5.88 -7.06
N LYS A 107 48.11 -7.19 -6.83
CA LYS A 107 46.95 -8.02 -6.42
C LYS A 107 46.58 -7.90 -4.93
N GLY A 108 47.39 -7.22 -4.11
CA GLY A 108 47.08 -6.99 -2.69
C GLY A 108 47.14 -8.24 -1.79
N GLY A 109 47.67 -9.36 -2.28
CA GLY A 109 47.66 -10.65 -1.59
C GLY A 109 46.40 -11.50 -1.86
N VAL A 110 46.51 -12.81 -1.61
CA VAL A 110 45.52 -13.82 -2.06
C VAL A 110 44.10 -13.56 -1.53
N ASN A 111 43.97 -12.99 -0.33
CA ASN A 111 42.67 -12.75 0.29
C ASN A 111 41.97 -11.48 -0.22
N ALA A 112 42.68 -10.54 -0.87
CA ALA A 112 42.14 -9.23 -1.22
C ALA A 112 41.01 -9.31 -2.25
N GLU A 113 41.10 -10.21 -3.23
CA GLU A 113 40.00 -10.46 -4.19
C GLU A 113 38.76 -11.00 -3.48
N GLN A 114 38.92 -11.91 -2.51
CA GLN A 114 37.79 -12.49 -1.78
C GLN A 114 37.20 -11.53 -0.74
N GLU A 115 38.01 -10.67 -0.13
CA GLU A 115 37.53 -9.61 0.77
C GLU A 115 36.75 -8.54 -0.02
N ASN A 116 37.27 -8.09 -1.16
CA ASN A 116 36.55 -7.18 -2.06
C ASN A 116 35.23 -7.80 -2.53
N ALA A 117 35.19 -9.08 -2.90
CA ALA A 117 33.94 -9.77 -3.22
C ALA A 117 32.95 -9.78 -2.03
N ARG A 118 33.42 -10.02 -0.80
CA ARG A 118 32.59 -9.94 0.43
C ARG A 118 32.17 -8.49 0.78
N ALA A 119 32.93 -7.48 0.39
CA ALA A 119 32.56 -6.07 0.55
C ALA A 119 31.45 -5.68 -0.45
N VAL A 120 31.62 -6.04 -1.73
CA VAL A 120 30.60 -5.83 -2.77
C VAL A 120 29.30 -6.59 -2.45
N GLN A 121 29.39 -7.84 -1.96
CA GLN A 121 28.23 -8.62 -1.55
C GLN A 121 27.46 -7.95 -0.40
N ARG A 122 28.14 -7.50 0.66
CA ARG A 122 27.51 -6.73 1.75
C ARG A 122 26.88 -5.44 1.25
N GLN A 123 27.50 -4.77 0.26
CA GLN A 123 26.96 -3.54 -0.31
C GLN A 123 25.73 -3.78 -1.20
N LEU A 124 25.67 -4.91 -1.92
CA LEU A 124 24.45 -5.37 -2.61
C LEU A 124 23.34 -5.64 -1.60
N GLU A 125 23.61 -6.42 -0.54
CA GLU A 125 22.63 -6.73 0.52
C GLU A 125 22.10 -5.45 1.18
N ILE A 126 22.94 -4.44 1.43
CA ILE A 126 22.50 -3.13 1.96
C ILE A 126 21.65 -2.35 0.95
N LEU A 127 21.95 -2.42 -0.35
CA LEU A 127 21.17 -1.73 -1.39
C LEU A 127 19.83 -2.42 -1.65
N GLU A 128 19.79 -3.75 -1.59
CA GLU A 128 18.58 -4.58 -1.69
C GLU A 128 17.63 -4.32 -0.51
N ASN A 129 18.13 -4.38 0.73
CA ASN A 129 17.35 -4.00 1.92
C ASN A 129 16.82 -2.55 1.86
N ARG A 130 17.58 -1.61 1.26
CA ARG A 130 17.13 -0.23 1.06
C ARG A 130 16.11 -0.08 -0.06
N LEU A 131 16.15 -0.92 -1.09
CA LEU A 131 15.14 -1.01 -2.14
C LEU A 131 13.83 -1.57 -1.56
N ASP A 132 13.89 -2.66 -0.79
CA ASP A 132 12.72 -3.26 -0.14
C ASP A 132 12.04 -2.29 0.84
N GLN A 133 12.83 -1.57 1.66
CA GLN A 133 12.29 -0.51 2.52
C GLN A 133 11.66 0.66 1.73
N ALA A 134 12.16 0.97 0.52
CA ALA A 134 11.57 1.98 -0.34
C ALA A 134 10.28 1.49 -1.01
N LEU A 135 10.24 0.21 -1.43
CA LEU A 135 9.06 -0.44 -2.00
C LEU A 135 7.94 -0.61 -0.96
N ALA A 136 8.27 -0.99 0.27
CA ALA A 136 7.33 -1.03 1.39
C ALA A 136 6.70 0.36 1.61
N ARG A 137 7.53 1.39 1.84
CA ARG A 137 7.05 2.79 2.01
C ARG A 137 6.25 3.31 0.82
N PHE A 138 6.55 2.87 -0.39
CA PHE A 138 5.78 3.20 -1.58
C PHE A 138 4.40 2.52 -1.57
N ASN A 139 4.33 1.23 -1.23
CA ASN A 139 3.07 0.49 -1.11
C ASN A 139 2.20 1.02 0.04
N ASP A 140 2.80 1.39 1.18
CA ASP A 140 2.13 2.08 2.29
C ASP A 140 1.53 3.41 1.81
N ALA A 141 2.34 4.23 1.12
CA ALA A 141 1.89 5.52 0.57
C ALA A 141 0.81 5.37 -0.51
N VAL A 142 0.85 4.31 -1.33
CA VAL A 142 -0.20 3.99 -2.32
C VAL A 142 -1.49 3.55 -1.62
N SER A 143 -1.39 2.77 -0.55
CA SER A 143 -2.54 2.30 0.25
C SER A 143 -3.23 3.46 0.96
N TYR A 144 -2.46 4.33 1.62
CA TYR A 144 -2.96 5.56 2.23
C TYR A 144 -3.55 6.53 1.18
N ASN A 145 -2.95 6.62 -0.01
CA ASN A 145 -3.54 7.39 -1.13
C ASN A 145 -4.85 6.78 -1.64
N LYS A 146 -5.09 5.47 -1.48
CA LYS A 146 -6.37 4.84 -1.79
C LYS A 146 -7.40 5.19 -0.72
N GLU A 147 -7.08 5.03 0.56
CA GLU A 147 -7.96 5.40 1.69
C GLU A 147 -8.41 6.86 1.59
N LEU A 148 -7.50 7.79 1.29
CA LEU A 148 -7.84 9.20 1.07
C LEU A 148 -8.77 9.42 -0.13
N ARG A 149 -8.67 8.63 -1.21
CA ARG A 149 -9.61 8.71 -2.36
C ARG A 149 -10.98 8.17 -1.97
N ASP A 150 -11.01 7.04 -1.29
CA ASP A 150 -12.25 6.40 -0.82
C ASP A 150 -12.99 7.36 0.15
N HIS A 151 -12.27 8.02 1.07
CA HIS A 151 -12.83 9.10 1.93
C HIS A 151 -13.32 10.32 1.14
N ILE A 152 -12.57 10.78 0.13
CA ILE A 152 -13.00 11.89 -0.75
C ILE A 152 -14.30 11.52 -1.49
N ASP A 153 -14.45 10.28 -1.95
CA ASP A 153 -15.64 9.84 -2.67
C ASP A 153 -16.84 9.56 -1.75
N ILE A 154 -16.62 9.17 -0.48
CA ILE A 154 -17.64 9.20 0.58
C ILE A 154 -18.16 10.63 0.78
N ILE A 155 -17.28 11.61 1.02
CA ILE A 155 -17.65 13.03 1.22
C ILE A 155 -18.36 13.61 -0.03
N ARG A 156 -17.96 13.19 -1.24
CA ARG A 156 -18.68 13.53 -2.49
C ARG A 156 -20.04 12.84 -2.59
N GLY A 157 -20.22 11.65 -2.02
CA GLY A 157 -21.50 10.96 -1.86
C GLY A 157 -22.43 11.73 -0.92
N GLU A 158 -21.97 12.00 0.29
CA GLU A 158 -22.66 12.79 1.32
C GLU A 158 -23.07 14.17 0.78
N ARG A 159 -22.15 14.92 0.17
CA ARG A 159 -22.45 16.23 -0.42
C ARG A 159 -23.55 16.17 -1.48
N ARG A 160 -23.63 15.08 -2.27
CA ARG A 160 -24.73 14.85 -3.23
C ARG A 160 -26.04 14.45 -2.54
N VAL A 161 -26.02 13.85 -1.35
CA VAL A 161 -27.23 13.66 -0.52
C VAL A 161 -27.68 14.99 0.06
N PHE A 162 -26.80 15.71 0.77
CA PHE A 162 -27.08 17.01 1.36
C PHE A 162 -27.62 18.02 0.34
N GLN A 163 -27.01 18.13 -0.85
CA GLN A 163 -27.48 19.08 -1.86
C GLN A 163 -28.86 18.70 -2.44
N ARG A 164 -29.20 17.41 -2.53
CA ARG A 164 -30.57 16.99 -2.93
C ARG A 164 -31.60 17.32 -1.84
N VAL A 165 -31.26 17.11 -0.56
CA VAL A 165 -32.13 17.47 0.57
C VAL A 165 -32.31 19.00 0.63
N HIS A 166 -31.24 19.78 0.50
CA HIS A 166 -31.27 21.23 0.49
C HIS A 166 -32.14 21.79 -0.64
N ASN A 167 -31.94 21.30 -1.88
CA ASN A 167 -32.75 21.73 -3.02
C ASN A 167 -34.25 21.41 -2.82
N LYS A 168 -34.58 20.23 -2.24
CA LYS A 168 -35.96 19.90 -1.91
C LYS A 168 -36.53 20.84 -0.83
N MET A 169 -35.77 21.13 0.22
CA MET A 169 -36.19 22.07 1.27
C MET A 169 -36.40 23.48 0.74
N GLU A 170 -35.57 23.94 -0.21
CA GLU A 170 -35.79 25.19 -0.94
C GLU A 170 -37.09 25.16 -1.76
N GLU A 171 -37.36 24.06 -2.47
CA GLU A 171 -38.55 23.91 -3.30
C GLU A 171 -39.84 23.83 -2.46
N ASP A 172 -39.83 23.07 -1.35
CA ASP A 172 -40.90 23.05 -0.35
C ASP A 172 -41.15 24.45 0.25
N LEU A 173 -40.09 25.25 0.47
CA LEU A 173 -40.18 26.62 1.00
C LEU A 173 -40.68 27.62 -0.06
N ARG A 174 -40.29 27.47 -1.33
CA ARG A 174 -40.81 28.24 -2.47
C ARG A 174 -42.30 27.94 -2.69
N SER A 175 -42.68 26.66 -2.64
CA SER A 175 -44.08 26.19 -2.73
C SER A 175 -44.94 26.77 -1.60
N LYS A 176 -44.50 26.67 -0.34
CA LYS A 176 -45.20 27.27 0.81
C LYS A 176 -45.33 28.79 0.70
N LYS A 177 -44.32 29.50 0.19
CA LYS A 177 -44.42 30.94 -0.09
C LYS A 177 -45.45 31.26 -1.18
N LYS A 178 -45.54 30.46 -2.24
CA LYS A 178 -46.55 30.61 -3.30
C LYS A 178 -47.96 30.42 -2.74
N ILE A 179 -48.21 29.33 -2.01
CA ILE A 179 -49.50 29.05 -1.36
C ILE A 179 -49.88 30.15 -0.36
N MET A 180 -48.90 30.74 0.34
CA MET A 180 -49.14 31.87 1.23
C MET A 180 -49.51 33.16 0.47
N SER A 181 -48.89 33.42 -0.69
CA SER A 181 -49.26 34.54 -1.58
C SER A 181 -50.68 34.35 -2.12
N GLU A 182 -50.97 33.18 -2.69
CA GLU A 182 -52.30 32.82 -3.22
C GLU A 182 -53.40 32.97 -2.16
N ARG A 183 -53.13 32.60 -0.91
CA ARG A 183 -54.07 32.76 0.21
C ARG A 183 -54.23 34.22 0.66
N ILE A 184 -53.19 35.05 0.56
CA ILE A 184 -53.27 36.50 0.81
C ILE A 184 -54.04 37.18 -0.32
N GLU A 185 -53.82 36.79 -1.57
CA GLU A 185 -54.55 37.27 -2.74
C GLU A 185 -56.05 36.93 -2.66
N GLN A 186 -56.39 35.69 -2.29
CA GLN A 186 -57.77 35.29 -1.96
C GLN A 186 -58.35 36.10 -0.80
N SER A 187 -57.63 36.21 0.32
CA SER A 187 -58.11 36.98 1.48
C SER A 187 -58.27 38.48 1.19
N ASN A 188 -57.51 39.05 0.27
CA ASN A 188 -57.68 40.44 -0.17
C ASN A 188 -58.91 40.56 -1.08
N HIS A 189 -59.12 39.60 -1.98
CA HIS A 189 -60.31 39.53 -2.84
C HIS A 189 -61.60 39.43 -2.01
N ASP A 190 -61.64 38.55 -1.00
CA ASP A 190 -62.75 38.41 -0.05
C ASP A 190 -63.05 39.73 0.69
N LEU A 191 -62.01 40.51 1.02
CA LEU A 191 -62.13 41.83 1.67
C LEU A 191 -62.65 42.89 0.71
N ASP A 192 -62.18 42.92 -0.54
CA ASP A 192 -62.66 43.84 -1.58
C ASP A 192 -64.13 43.58 -1.94
N GLU A 193 -64.54 42.31 -2.04
CA GLU A 193 -65.95 41.93 -2.23
C GLU A 193 -66.81 42.36 -1.04
N ARG A 194 -66.40 42.03 0.18
CA ARG A 194 -67.08 42.45 1.42
C ARG A 194 -67.26 43.97 1.47
N ASP A 195 -66.22 44.73 1.15
CA ASP A 195 -66.27 46.19 1.16
C ASP A 195 -67.11 46.73 -0.02
N GLY A 196 -67.18 46.02 -1.13
CA GLY A 196 -68.17 46.22 -2.19
C GLY A 196 -69.62 46.08 -1.69
N TYR A 197 -69.94 44.97 -1.03
CA TYR A 197 -71.26 44.75 -0.44
C TYR A 197 -71.61 45.75 0.67
N LEU A 198 -70.64 46.16 1.50
CA LEU A 198 -70.84 47.19 2.53
C LEU A 198 -71.19 48.55 1.90
N ARG A 199 -70.51 48.97 0.82
CA ARG A 199 -70.84 50.20 0.08
C ARG A 199 -72.24 50.13 -0.53
N GLN A 200 -72.64 48.99 -1.12
CA GLN A 200 -73.99 48.79 -1.65
C GLN A 200 -75.06 48.86 -0.53
N ALA A 201 -74.80 48.21 0.62
CA ALA A 201 -75.70 48.25 1.76
C ALA A 201 -75.82 49.66 2.37
N GLU A 202 -74.75 50.46 2.35
CA GLU A 202 -74.79 51.87 2.76
C GLU A 202 -75.56 52.74 1.77
N GLN A 203 -75.36 52.57 0.46
CA GLN A 203 -76.14 53.26 -0.58
C GLN A 203 -77.65 52.96 -0.44
N LEU A 204 -78.02 51.69 -0.23
CA LEU A 204 -79.41 51.30 0.03
C LEU A 204 -79.96 51.91 1.33
N ARG A 205 -79.17 51.98 2.41
CA ARG A 205 -79.56 52.68 3.65
C ARG A 205 -79.77 54.18 3.44
N ILE A 206 -78.96 54.83 2.60
CA ILE A 206 -79.12 56.24 2.26
C ILE A 206 -80.39 56.46 1.42
N ALA A 207 -80.61 55.65 0.38
CA ALA A 207 -81.81 55.71 -0.45
C ALA A 207 -83.10 55.47 0.37
N ILE A 208 -83.10 54.50 1.29
CA ILE A 208 -84.23 54.23 2.20
C ILE A 208 -84.48 55.39 3.16
N LYS A 209 -83.44 56.14 3.59
CA LYS A 209 -83.63 57.37 4.37
C LYS A 209 -84.25 58.47 3.52
N GLN A 210 -83.68 58.76 2.35
CA GLN A 210 -84.18 59.78 1.42
C GLN A 210 -85.65 59.55 1.05
N GLN A 211 -86.01 58.31 0.67
CA GLN A 211 -87.41 57.96 0.40
C GLN A 211 -88.30 58.13 1.64
N LYS A 212 -87.84 57.80 2.84
CA LYS A 212 -88.60 58.06 4.07
C LYS A 212 -88.78 59.55 4.34
N ASP A 213 -87.75 60.36 4.14
CA ASP A 213 -87.82 61.82 4.31
C ASP A 213 -88.78 62.46 3.27
N GLU A 214 -88.82 61.92 2.04
CA GLU A 214 -89.78 62.28 0.98
C GLU A 214 -91.23 61.84 1.31
N TYR A 215 -91.44 60.62 1.82
CA TYR A 215 -92.75 60.17 2.30
C TYR A 215 -93.22 61.00 3.50
N ASP A 216 -92.34 61.24 4.48
CA ASP A 216 -92.61 62.06 5.66
C ASP A 216 -92.97 63.51 5.28
N THR A 217 -92.28 64.11 4.31
CA THR A 217 -92.59 65.48 3.84
C THR A 217 -93.87 65.54 3.02
N THR A 218 -94.15 64.54 2.17
CA THR A 218 -95.43 64.47 1.45
C THR A 218 -96.62 64.23 2.40
N VAL A 219 -96.47 63.41 3.44
CA VAL A 219 -97.47 63.24 4.51
C VAL A 219 -97.70 64.56 5.26
N ARG A 220 -96.64 65.25 5.72
CA ARG A 220 -96.78 66.56 6.37
C ARG A 220 -97.49 67.60 5.50
N ASN A 221 -97.21 67.61 4.20
CA ASN A 221 -97.89 68.51 3.25
C ASN A 221 -99.38 68.14 3.07
N LEU A 222 -99.72 66.85 3.08
CA LEU A 222 -101.12 66.38 3.06
C LEU A 222 -101.85 66.72 4.37
N ASP A 223 -101.21 66.58 5.53
CA ASP A 223 -101.78 66.97 6.82
C ASP A 223 -102.08 68.47 6.89
N VAL A 224 -101.14 69.32 6.45
CA VAL A 224 -101.36 70.78 6.36
C VAL A 224 -102.51 71.11 5.39
N SER A 225 -102.55 70.47 4.23
CA SER A 225 -103.65 70.61 3.26
C SER A 225 -105.00 70.17 3.83
N MET A 226 -105.04 69.06 4.58
CA MET A 226 -106.24 68.58 5.27
C MET A 226 -106.68 69.53 6.39
N ILE A 227 -105.74 70.11 7.14
CA ILE A 227 -106.04 71.15 8.15
C ILE A 227 -106.59 72.42 7.47
N GLU A 228 -106.06 72.83 6.32
CA GLU A 228 -106.63 73.93 5.53
C GLU A 228 -108.03 73.61 4.99
N ILE A 229 -108.26 72.40 4.48
CA ILE A 229 -109.58 71.96 3.97
C ILE A 229 -110.59 71.90 5.11
N ASN A 230 -110.22 71.35 6.26
CA ASN A 230 -111.07 71.32 7.45
C ASN A 230 -111.33 72.73 7.97
N ARG A 231 -110.33 73.61 8.03
CA ARG A 231 -110.53 75.03 8.38
C ARG A 231 -111.49 75.73 7.41
N ARG A 232 -111.33 75.54 6.09
CA ARG A 232 -112.26 76.10 5.09
C ARG A 232 -113.67 75.52 5.27
N ARG A 233 -113.79 74.22 5.57
CA ARG A 233 -115.06 73.55 5.89
C ARG A 233 -115.71 74.14 7.14
N ASP A 234 -114.97 74.37 8.21
CA ASP A 234 -115.44 74.98 9.45
C ASP A 234 -115.84 76.45 9.23
N GLU A 235 -115.10 77.19 8.39
CA GLU A 235 -115.46 78.54 7.97
C GLU A 235 -116.73 78.56 7.08
N TYR A 236 -116.95 77.55 6.24
CA TYR A 236 -118.21 77.35 5.51
C TYR A 236 -119.36 76.94 6.44
N GLN A 237 -119.13 76.04 7.40
CA GLN A 237 -120.12 75.60 8.38
C GLN A 237 -120.53 76.75 9.30
N ARG A 238 -119.59 77.59 9.76
CA ARG A 238 -119.91 78.83 10.49
C ARG A 238 -120.77 79.77 9.67
N LYS A 239 -120.43 80.02 8.39
CA LYS A 239 -121.24 80.85 7.49
C LYS A 239 -122.64 80.25 7.23
N SER A 240 -122.74 78.93 7.19
CA SER A 240 -124.02 78.21 7.07
C SER A 240 -124.86 78.34 8.35
N LEU A 241 -124.24 78.19 9.52
CA LEU A 241 -124.90 78.35 10.83
C LEU A 241 -125.27 79.81 11.11
N ASP A 242 -124.49 80.79 10.66
CA ASP A 242 -124.87 82.21 10.69
C ASP A 242 -126.07 82.52 9.78
N PHE A 243 -126.24 81.76 8.68
CA PHE A 243 -127.39 81.86 7.78
C PHE A 243 -128.62 81.15 8.36
N GLU A 244 -128.43 79.97 8.95
CA GLU A 244 -129.48 79.16 9.59
C GLU A 244 -129.96 79.79 10.91
N ALA A 245 -129.08 80.38 11.72
CA ALA A 245 -129.46 81.16 12.91
C ALA A 245 -130.26 82.42 12.55
N ARG A 246 -130.11 82.96 11.33
CA ARG A 246 -130.93 84.05 10.78
C ARG A 246 -132.28 83.59 10.23
N SER A 247 -132.48 82.29 9.96
CA SER A 247 -133.81 81.74 9.61
C SER A 247 -134.54 81.17 10.82
N TYR A 248 -133.84 80.62 11.82
CA TYR A 248 -134.44 80.01 13.02
C TYR A 248 -135.12 80.99 13.98
N THR A 249 -135.05 82.29 13.73
CA THR A 249 -135.91 83.30 14.39
C THR A 249 -137.34 83.35 13.82
N LEU A 250 -137.73 82.39 12.97
CA LEU A 250 -139.08 82.29 12.41
C LEU A 250 -139.63 80.84 12.51
N THR A 251 -140.82 80.71 13.10
CA THR A 251 -141.69 79.51 13.14
C THR A 251 -141.16 78.21 13.77
N ASN A 252 -141.53 77.99 15.05
CA ASN A 252 -141.69 76.65 15.65
C ASN A 252 -143.10 76.09 15.34
N ALA A 253 -143.22 74.99 14.58
CA ALA A 253 -144.40 74.10 14.42
C ALA A 253 -144.06 73.03 13.34
N THR A 254 -144.49 71.75 13.32
CA THR A 254 -145.40 70.90 14.13
C THR A 254 -145.02 69.40 13.98
N GLN A 255 -145.33 68.56 14.99
CA GLN A 255 -145.82 67.14 14.95
C GLN A 255 -145.15 66.12 13.95
N ALA A 256 -144.63 64.94 14.36
CA ALA A 256 -145.30 63.70 14.83
C ALA A 256 -146.14 62.98 13.72
N VAL A 257 -146.20 61.64 13.54
CA VAL A 257 -145.72 60.45 14.31
C VAL A 257 -145.77 59.13 13.46
N ASN A 258 -145.19 57.99 13.92
CA ASN A 258 -145.24 56.60 13.35
C ASN A 258 -144.51 56.35 11.98
N THR A 259 -144.19 55.14 11.46
CA THR A 259 -144.53 53.71 11.80
C THR A 259 -143.37 52.71 11.44
N SER A 260 -143.54 51.40 11.65
CA SER A 260 -142.50 50.33 11.69
C SER A 260 -142.31 49.42 10.43
N ARG A 261 -141.30 48.50 10.48
CA ARG A 261 -140.95 47.36 9.55
C ARG A 261 -140.06 47.78 8.35
N THR A 262 -139.16 46.97 7.72
CA THR A 262 -138.98 45.50 7.55
C THR A 262 -137.51 45.03 7.32
N VAL A 263 -137.21 43.78 7.75
CA VAL A 263 -136.42 42.66 7.13
C VAL A 263 -135.41 42.91 5.95
N PRO A 264 -134.21 42.26 5.94
CA PRO A 264 -133.20 42.38 4.87
C PRO A 264 -133.21 41.28 3.77
N HIS A 265 -132.66 41.58 2.59
CA HIS A 265 -132.28 40.67 1.49
C HIS A 265 -131.33 41.42 0.52
N ASN A 266 -130.46 40.87 -0.34
CA ASN A 266 -130.00 39.52 -0.72
C ASN A 266 -128.47 39.67 -1.09
N SER A 267 -127.64 38.82 -1.73
CA SER A 267 -127.58 37.50 -2.40
C SER A 267 -126.07 37.06 -2.33
N THR A 268 -125.44 36.00 -2.87
CA THR A 268 -125.62 34.97 -3.92
C THR A 268 -124.73 33.77 -3.50
N ARG A 269 -125.25 32.54 -3.27
CA ARG A 269 -125.31 31.37 -4.19
C ARG A 269 -123.97 30.93 -4.84
N ARG A 270 -123.63 29.62 -4.96
CA ARG A 270 -124.46 28.39 -4.86
C ARG A 270 -123.63 27.09 -4.58
N SER A 271 -124.35 25.98 -4.32
CA SER A 271 -123.93 24.56 -4.36
C SER A 271 -124.91 23.75 -5.29
N THR A 272 -125.01 22.42 -5.39
CA THR A 272 -124.68 21.20 -4.58
C THR A 272 -124.68 19.95 -5.54
N PRO A 273 -124.29 18.70 -5.14
CA PRO A 273 -124.10 17.55 -6.05
C PRO A 273 -125.23 16.46 -6.03
N TYR A 274 -124.93 15.25 -6.55
CA TYR A 274 -125.72 13.96 -6.62
C TYR A 274 -126.84 13.87 -7.70
N SER A 275 -127.28 12.71 -8.25
CA SER A 275 -127.22 11.26 -7.89
C SER A 275 -127.08 10.27 -9.11
N GLU A 276 -127.28 8.95 -8.90
CA GLU A 276 -127.00 7.77 -9.78
C GLU A 276 -128.12 7.27 -10.78
N ASP A 277 -127.71 6.50 -11.82
CA ASP A 277 -128.21 5.22 -12.47
C ASP A 277 -129.74 4.90 -12.67
N PRO A 278 -130.22 3.81 -13.38
CA PRO A 278 -129.57 2.63 -14.05
C PRO A 278 -130.14 2.11 -15.44
N ASP A 279 -129.66 0.93 -15.91
CA ASP A 279 -130.39 -0.23 -16.55
C ASP A 279 -130.08 -0.74 -18.02
N GLU A 280 -130.44 -2.01 -18.33
CA GLU A 280 -129.93 -2.97 -19.36
C GLU A 280 -130.40 -2.93 -20.86
N GLY A 281 -129.76 -3.72 -21.78
CA GLY A 281 -130.34 -4.11 -23.10
C GLY A 281 -129.53 -4.84 -24.22
N SER A 282 -129.12 -6.13 -24.06
CA SER A 282 -128.92 -7.24 -25.06
C SER A 282 -128.29 -7.12 -26.50
N ALA A 283 -127.28 -7.98 -26.80
CA ALA A 283 -126.95 -8.81 -28.03
C ALA A 283 -127.07 -8.28 -29.50
N ASP A 284 -126.39 -8.78 -30.58
CA ASP A 284 -125.76 -10.09 -30.90
C ASP A 284 -124.80 -10.05 -32.17
N THR A 285 -124.04 -11.13 -32.44
CA THR A 285 -123.41 -11.64 -33.72
C THR A 285 -122.18 -11.02 -34.47
N SER A 286 -121.18 -11.91 -34.69
CA SER A 286 -120.35 -12.23 -35.91
C SER A 286 -119.17 -11.39 -36.47
N ASP A 287 -117.97 -11.99 -36.37
CA ASP A 287 -116.91 -12.29 -37.37
C ASP A 287 -116.05 -11.24 -38.14
N ALA A 288 -114.73 -11.53 -38.18
CA ALA A 288 -113.61 -10.98 -38.98
C ALA A 288 -113.23 -9.48 -38.75
N ASP A 289 -111.96 -9.03 -38.83
CA ASP A 289 -110.75 -9.58 -39.47
C ASP A 289 -109.45 -9.17 -38.71
N GLU A 290 -108.25 -9.51 -39.21
CA GLU A 290 -106.93 -9.37 -38.52
C GLU A 290 -106.49 -7.91 -38.22
N GLY A 291 -106.94 -7.34 -37.10
CA GLY A 291 -106.48 -6.02 -36.60
C GLY A 291 -106.28 -5.88 -35.08
N SER A 292 -106.41 -6.95 -34.31
CA SER A 292 -106.76 -6.87 -32.87
C SER A 292 -105.61 -6.50 -31.91
N GLU A 293 -104.35 -6.86 -32.17
CA GLU A 293 -103.27 -6.76 -31.14
C GLU A 293 -102.99 -5.32 -30.65
N ILE A 294 -103.20 -4.30 -31.50
CA ILE A 294 -103.06 -2.89 -31.11
C ILE A 294 -104.28 -2.42 -30.28
N MET A 295 -105.45 -3.01 -30.52
CA MET A 295 -106.70 -2.66 -29.83
C MET A 295 -106.91 -3.41 -28.50
N ASP A 296 -106.03 -4.37 -28.18
CA ASP A 296 -105.96 -5.10 -26.92
C ASP A 296 -105.11 -4.37 -25.84
N VAL A 297 -104.39 -3.31 -26.26
CA VAL A 297 -103.57 -2.45 -25.39
C VAL A 297 -104.41 -1.72 -24.31
N PRO A 298 -105.59 -1.13 -24.60
CA PRO A 298 -106.44 -0.53 -23.58
C PRO A 298 -106.95 -1.54 -22.55
N GLY A 299 -107.29 -2.77 -22.95
CA GLY A 299 -107.74 -3.82 -22.03
C GLY A 299 -106.66 -4.18 -21.00
N LYS A 300 -105.45 -4.45 -21.49
CA LYS A 300 -104.26 -4.69 -20.65
C LYS A 300 -103.91 -3.49 -19.77
N LEU A 301 -104.08 -2.26 -20.25
CA LEU A 301 -103.84 -1.06 -19.44
C LEU A 301 -104.89 -0.88 -18.33
N CYS A 302 -106.16 -1.21 -18.57
CA CYS A 302 -107.19 -1.21 -17.53
C CYS A 302 -106.93 -2.28 -16.45
N GLU A 303 -106.39 -3.44 -16.82
CA GLU A 303 -106.01 -4.50 -15.86
C GLU A 303 -104.93 -4.05 -14.87
N PHE A 304 -104.01 -3.16 -15.31
CA PHE A 304 -103.01 -2.50 -14.45
C PHE A 304 -103.44 -1.13 -13.89
N ALA A 305 -104.63 -0.63 -14.26
CA ALA A 305 -105.19 0.64 -13.80
C ALA A 305 -106.71 0.54 -13.55
N PRO A 306 -107.15 -0.08 -12.44
CA PRO A 306 -108.57 -0.25 -12.12
C PRO A 306 -109.35 1.07 -11.96
N ASP A 307 -108.64 2.19 -11.73
CA ASP A 307 -109.19 3.55 -11.69
C ASP A 307 -109.44 4.17 -13.08
N GLY A 308 -109.06 3.49 -14.17
CA GLY A 308 -109.10 4.00 -15.56
C GLY A 308 -108.09 5.14 -15.87
N ASP A 309 -107.35 5.63 -14.88
CA ASP A 309 -106.45 6.78 -15.02
C ASP A 309 -105.07 6.38 -15.57
N LEU A 310 -105.00 6.33 -16.91
CA LEU A 310 -103.80 6.08 -17.69
C LEU A 310 -102.62 7.00 -17.34
N TYR A 311 -102.87 8.24 -16.90
CA TYR A 311 -101.80 9.17 -16.53
C TYR A 311 -101.15 8.80 -15.19
N LYS A 312 -101.93 8.27 -14.23
CA LYS A 312 -101.36 7.70 -12.99
C LYS A 312 -100.50 6.47 -13.30
N LEU A 313 -100.96 5.56 -14.15
CA LEU A 313 -100.19 4.36 -14.51
C LEU A 313 -98.89 4.73 -15.26
N ALA A 314 -98.95 5.64 -16.23
CA ALA A 314 -97.77 6.13 -16.94
C ALA A 314 -96.75 6.78 -15.97
N LYS A 315 -97.20 7.65 -15.06
CA LYS A 315 -96.33 8.29 -14.06
C LYS A 315 -95.75 7.31 -13.04
N ASN A 316 -96.53 6.30 -12.65
CA ASN A 316 -96.03 5.22 -11.79
C ASN A 316 -94.93 4.43 -12.52
N TYR A 317 -95.14 4.07 -13.80
CA TYR A 317 -94.14 3.39 -14.61
C TYR A 317 -92.88 4.24 -14.86
N GLU A 318 -93.03 5.54 -15.07
CA GLU A 318 -91.93 6.51 -15.15
C GLU A 318 -91.10 6.51 -13.85
N SER A 319 -91.74 6.63 -12.68
CA SER A 319 -91.05 6.56 -11.38
C SER A 319 -90.43 5.18 -11.09
N LEU A 320 -91.01 4.10 -11.62
CA LEU A 320 -90.43 2.75 -11.57
C LEU A 320 -89.22 2.63 -12.51
N GLY A 321 -89.24 3.32 -13.65
CA GLY A 321 -88.11 3.48 -14.56
C GLY A 321 -86.97 4.27 -13.93
N GLU A 322 -87.25 5.41 -13.30
CA GLU A 322 -86.26 6.22 -12.56
C GLU A 322 -85.61 5.43 -11.41
N THR A 323 -86.41 4.73 -10.59
CA THR A 323 -85.90 3.93 -9.46
C THR A 323 -85.12 2.71 -9.95
N ASN A 324 -85.57 2.00 -10.98
CA ASN A 324 -84.78 0.93 -11.61
C ASN A 324 -83.48 1.47 -12.23
N PHE A 325 -83.50 2.61 -12.92
CA PHE A 325 -82.28 3.22 -13.48
C PHE A 325 -81.28 3.62 -12.38
N SER A 326 -81.78 4.16 -11.26
CA SER A 326 -80.98 4.44 -10.05
C SER A 326 -80.35 3.17 -9.48
N LEU A 327 -81.11 2.07 -9.39
CA LEU A 327 -80.61 0.76 -8.96
C LEU A 327 -79.57 0.19 -9.93
N TYR A 328 -79.80 0.23 -11.24
CA TYR A 328 -78.82 -0.20 -12.25
C TYR A 328 -77.54 0.63 -12.20
N LYS A 329 -77.64 1.95 -12.07
CA LYS A 329 -76.49 2.82 -11.84
C LYS A 329 -75.72 2.39 -10.59
N ARG A 330 -76.43 2.14 -9.48
CA ARG A 330 -75.80 1.71 -8.22
C ARG A 330 -75.17 0.33 -8.29
N ILE A 331 -75.77 -0.61 -9.02
CA ILE A 331 -75.20 -1.94 -9.28
C ILE A 331 -73.93 -1.80 -10.13
N ASN A 332 -73.91 -0.92 -11.13
CA ASN A 332 -72.72 -0.64 -11.94
C ASN A 332 -71.61 0.01 -11.11
N GLU A 333 -71.92 0.99 -10.26
CA GLU A 333 -70.97 1.59 -9.29
C GLU A 333 -70.37 0.53 -8.34
N LEU A 334 -71.20 -0.38 -7.82
CA LEU A 334 -70.73 -1.47 -6.96
C LEU A 334 -69.92 -2.51 -7.73
N THR A 335 -70.20 -2.72 -9.02
CA THR A 335 -69.46 -3.65 -9.88
C THR A 335 -68.08 -3.09 -10.24
N THR A 336 -67.98 -1.82 -10.65
CA THR A 336 -66.67 -1.19 -10.92
C THR A 336 -65.81 -1.08 -9.66
N SER A 337 -66.43 -0.70 -8.53
CA SER A 337 -65.75 -0.69 -7.22
C SER A 337 -65.29 -2.09 -6.79
N ARG A 338 -66.09 -3.14 -7.06
CA ARG A 338 -65.69 -4.53 -6.82
C ARG A 338 -64.48 -4.91 -7.67
N GLU A 339 -64.48 -4.63 -8.97
CA GLU A 339 -63.33 -4.92 -9.83
C GLU A 339 -62.07 -4.16 -9.40
N GLU A 340 -62.21 -2.90 -8.97
CA GLU A 340 -61.10 -2.12 -8.40
C GLU A 340 -60.54 -2.78 -7.13
N MET A 341 -61.41 -3.24 -6.23
CA MET A 341 -61.00 -3.99 -5.04
C MET A 341 -60.36 -5.35 -5.39
N GLU A 342 -60.84 -6.06 -6.41
CA GLU A 342 -60.22 -7.30 -6.89
C GLU A 342 -58.85 -7.05 -7.54
N ARG A 343 -58.68 -5.93 -8.25
CA ARG A 343 -57.37 -5.44 -8.76
C ARG A 343 -56.42 -5.12 -7.59
N ASN A 344 -56.90 -4.39 -6.57
CA ASN A 344 -56.12 -4.02 -5.39
C ASN A 344 -55.71 -5.24 -4.54
N VAL A 345 -56.60 -6.21 -4.36
CA VAL A 345 -56.27 -7.50 -3.73
C VAL A 345 -55.22 -8.26 -4.56
N SER A 346 -55.26 -8.16 -5.89
CA SER A 346 -54.30 -8.82 -6.78
C SER A 346 -52.92 -8.15 -6.80
N THR A 347 -52.83 -6.83 -6.67
CA THR A 347 -51.56 -6.11 -6.52
C THR A 347 -50.96 -6.33 -5.14
N LEU A 348 -51.74 -6.24 -4.07
CA LEU A 348 -51.28 -6.55 -2.71
C LEU A 348 -50.76 -7.99 -2.58
N LYS A 349 -51.45 -8.98 -3.14
CA LYS A 349 -50.98 -10.38 -3.18
C LYS A 349 -49.65 -10.54 -3.93
N ARG A 350 -49.37 -9.69 -4.92
CA ARG A 350 -48.09 -9.68 -5.66
C ARG A 350 -46.97 -9.10 -4.80
N VAL A 351 -47.19 -7.93 -4.20
CA VAL A 351 -46.22 -7.28 -3.29
C VAL A 351 -45.87 -8.20 -2.12
N ILE A 352 -46.87 -8.81 -1.46
CA ILE A 352 -46.66 -9.77 -0.36
C ILE A 352 -45.84 -11.00 -0.79
N LYS A 353 -45.90 -11.40 -2.08
CA LYS A 353 -45.03 -12.47 -2.60
C LYS A 353 -43.61 -11.96 -2.83
N GLU A 354 -43.47 -10.80 -3.47
CA GLU A 354 -42.17 -10.17 -3.73
C GLU A 354 -41.41 -9.90 -2.42
N GLU A 355 -42.08 -9.38 -1.40
CA GLU A 355 -41.55 -9.18 -0.04
C GLU A 355 -41.09 -10.50 0.60
N LYS A 356 -41.85 -11.59 0.49
CA LYS A 356 -41.43 -12.92 0.98
C LYS A 356 -40.23 -13.47 0.22
N ASP A 357 -40.21 -13.30 -1.09
CA ASP A 357 -39.05 -13.67 -1.92
C ASP A 357 -37.82 -12.80 -1.55
N HIS A 358 -38.01 -11.58 -1.07
CA HIS A 358 -36.95 -10.74 -0.49
C HIS A 358 -36.53 -11.17 0.92
N GLU A 359 -37.46 -11.51 1.83
CA GLU A 359 -37.14 -12.07 3.17
C GLU A 359 -36.29 -13.34 3.06
N VAL A 360 -36.63 -14.25 2.15
CA VAL A 360 -35.89 -15.50 1.95
C VAL A 360 -34.45 -15.20 1.50
N ARG A 361 -34.27 -14.27 0.56
CA ARG A 361 -32.94 -13.81 0.12
C ARG A 361 -32.16 -13.10 1.23
N GLN A 362 -32.82 -12.31 2.07
CA GLN A 362 -32.19 -11.70 3.25
C GLN A 362 -31.76 -12.75 4.28
N ARG A 363 -32.59 -13.75 4.60
CA ARG A 363 -32.25 -14.85 5.51
C ARG A 363 -31.10 -15.71 4.99
N GLN A 364 -31.05 -15.96 3.67
CA GLN A 364 -29.91 -16.63 3.02
C GLN A 364 -28.62 -15.82 3.16
N LEU A 365 -28.66 -14.52 2.86
CA LEU A 365 -27.51 -13.63 2.96
C LEU A 365 -27.01 -13.44 4.40
N ILE A 366 -27.93 -13.33 5.37
CA ILE A 366 -27.61 -13.29 6.80
C ILE A 366 -26.86 -14.56 7.19
N LYS A 367 -27.40 -15.74 6.81
CA LYS A 367 -26.74 -17.02 7.09
C LYS A 367 -25.35 -17.12 6.45
N GLU A 368 -25.17 -16.65 5.21
CA GLU A 368 -23.84 -16.60 4.58
C GLU A 368 -22.85 -15.72 5.37
N TYR A 369 -23.31 -14.66 6.03
CA TYR A 369 -22.46 -13.85 6.91
C TYR A 369 -22.22 -14.52 8.28
N GLU A 370 -23.20 -15.22 8.84
CA GLU A 370 -23.05 -16.02 10.07
C GLU A 370 -22.06 -17.17 9.87
N ASP A 371 -22.16 -17.92 8.78
CA ASP A 371 -21.25 -19.03 8.43
C ASP A 371 -19.81 -18.49 8.25
N ARG A 372 -19.63 -17.34 7.56
CA ARG A 372 -18.31 -16.68 7.40
C ARG A 372 -17.76 -16.12 8.70
N LEU A 373 -18.60 -15.61 9.60
CA LEU A 373 -18.19 -15.15 10.93
C LEU A 373 -17.68 -16.33 11.77
N ALA A 374 -18.41 -17.44 11.78
CA ALA A 374 -17.98 -18.66 12.46
C ALA A 374 -16.67 -19.23 11.88
N GLU A 375 -16.38 -19.05 10.58
CA GLU A 375 -15.09 -19.40 9.99
C GLU A 375 -13.94 -18.49 10.46
N THR A 376 -14.15 -17.17 10.54
CA THR A 376 -13.12 -16.23 11.01
C THR A 376 -12.88 -16.34 12.51
N GLU A 377 -13.92 -16.55 13.31
CA GLU A 377 -13.83 -16.84 14.75
C GLU A 377 -13.00 -18.11 15.00
N ARG A 378 -13.33 -19.24 14.36
CA ARG A 378 -12.52 -20.48 14.44
C ARG A 378 -11.08 -20.29 13.97
N MET A 379 -10.80 -19.35 13.08
CA MET A 379 -9.42 -19.03 12.67
C MET A 379 -8.71 -18.18 13.74
N LEU A 380 -9.41 -17.21 14.33
CA LEU A 380 -8.92 -16.36 15.40
C LEU A 380 -8.63 -17.18 16.67
N GLU A 381 -9.48 -18.13 17.05
CA GLU A 381 -9.24 -19.09 18.13
C GLU A 381 -7.94 -19.89 17.91
N ARG A 382 -7.71 -20.42 16.71
CA ARG A 382 -6.49 -21.16 16.36
C ARG A 382 -5.23 -20.28 16.40
N LEU A 383 -5.37 -19.00 16.04
CA LEU A 383 -4.28 -18.01 16.14
C LEU A 383 -4.01 -17.62 17.60
N GLN A 384 -5.04 -17.52 18.45
CA GLN A 384 -4.89 -17.30 19.89
C GLN A 384 -4.21 -18.50 20.57
N GLN A 385 -4.70 -19.72 20.33
CA GLN A 385 -4.12 -20.95 20.88
C GLN A 385 -2.63 -21.12 20.50
N SER A 386 -2.27 -20.88 19.23
CA SER A 386 -0.85 -20.91 18.83
C SER A 386 -0.05 -19.75 19.43
N GLY A 387 -0.63 -18.54 19.52
CA GLY A 387 -0.04 -17.40 20.21
C GLY A 387 0.27 -17.67 21.68
N ASP A 388 -0.62 -18.35 22.40
CA ASP A 388 -0.43 -18.70 23.82
C ASP A 388 0.63 -19.79 24.01
N VAL A 389 0.72 -20.76 23.10
CA VAL A 389 1.86 -21.71 23.06
C VAL A 389 3.18 -20.96 22.83
N TYR A 390 3.22 -19.95 21.96
CA TYR A 390 4.43 -19.14 21.76
C TYR A 390 4.80 -18.32 23.02
N LYS A 391 3.83 -17.76 23.76
CA LYS A 391 4.09 -17.10 25.07
C LYS A 391 4.62 -18.07 26.11
N GLU A 392 4.08 -19.29 26.16
CA GLU A 392 4.56 -20.33 27.09
C GLU A 392 6.00 -20.76 26.76
N VAL A 393 6.36 -20.83 25.47
CA VAL A 393 7.74 -21.06 25.03
C VAL A 393 8.65 -19.86 25.36
N LEU A 394 8.22 -18.62 25.10
CA LEU A 394 9.01 -17.42 25.40
C LEU A 394 9.30 -17.28 26.90
N SER A 395 8.31 -17.48 27.77
CA SER A 395 8.50 -17.43 29.23
C SER A 395 9.43 -18.53 29.75
N LYS A 396 9.41 -19.74 29.15
CA LYS A 396 10.41 -20.79 29.42
C LYS A 396 11.82 -20.38 28.97
N ILE A 397 11.97 -19.70 27.83
CA ILE A 397 13.28 -19.20 27.39
C ILE A 397 13.72 -18.05 28.31
N GLN A 398 12.82 -17.19 28.80
CA GLN A 398 13.14 -16.10 29.74
C GLN A 398 13.71 -16.64 31.05
N THR A 399 13.05 -17.62 31.68
CA THR A 399 13.56 -18.20 32.94
C THR A 399 14.92 -18.87 32.75
N VAL A 400 15.14 -19.59 31.65
CA VAL A 400 16.45 -20.15 31.29
C VAL A 400 17.49 -19.05 31.01
N THR A 401 17.11 -17.95 30.38
CA THR A 401 18.02 -16.82 30.09
C THR A 401 18.45 -16.14 31.40
N ASP A 402 17.51 -15.83 32.29
CA ASP A 402 17.74 -15.28 33.63
C ASP A 402 18.66 -16.21 34.47
N ASP A 403 18.43 -17.52 34.43
CA ASP A 403 19.25 -18.51 35.15
C ASP A 403 20.67 -18.60 34.59
N VAL A 404 20.84 -18.62 33.27
CA VAL A 404 22.16 -18.65 32.62
C VAL A 404 22.93 -17.35 32.87
N PHE A 405 22.27 -16.19 32.79
CA PHE A 405 22.84 -14.88 33.10
C PHE A 405 23.43 -14.84 34.52
N ARG A 406 22.68 -15.35 35.51
CA ARG A 406 23.14 -15.46 36.91
C ARG A 406 24.29 -16.46 37.06
N ARG A 407 24.20 -17.65 36.46
CA ARG A 407 25.22 -18.72 36.58
C ARG A 407 26.56 -18.34 35.97
N ILE A 408 26.56 -17.57 34.88
CA ILE A 408 27.78 -17.10 34.19
C ILE A 408 28.37 -15.85 34.88
N GLY A 409 27.65 -15.23 35.82
CA GLY A 409 28.10 -14.04 36.53
C GLY A 409 28.27 -12.86 35.58
N CYS A 410 27.24 -12.57 34.78
CA CYS A 410 27.11 -11.35 33.99
C CYS A 410 26.78 -10.15 34.91
N SER A 411 27.23 -8.94 34.58
CA SER A 411 27.00 -7.77 35.43
C SER A 411 25.54 -7.30 35.36
N THR A 412 24.86 -7.27 36.52
CA THR A 412 23.53 -6.68 36.67
C THR A 412 23.54 -5.15 36.49
N GLU A 413 24.70 -4.51 36.62
CA GLU A 413 24.88 -3.08 36.36
C GLU A 413 24.98 -2.79 34.86
N GLU A 414 25.73 -3.60 34.10
CA GLU A 414 25.79 -3.51 32.63
C GLU A 414 24.42 -3.80 32.01
N ALA A 415 23.71 -4.83 32.50
CA ALA A 415 22.34 -5.14 32.04
C ALA A 415 21.35 -4.00 32.39
N ARG A 416 21.39 -3.46 33.61
CA ARG A 416 20.56 -2.30 34.00
C ARG A 416 20.84 -1.08 33.10
N ALA A 417 22.11 -0.81 32.78
CA ALA A 417 22.51 0.33 31.97
C ALA A 417 22.11 0.20 30.48
N LEU A 418 22.15 -1.01 29.92
CA LEU A 418 21.86 -1.26 28.50
C LEU A 418 20.39 -1.61 28.22
N CYS A 419 19.75 -2.36 29.12
CA CYS A 419 18.39 -2.89 28.94
C CYS A 419 17.33 -2.10 29.72
N GLY A 420 17.73 -1.22 30.65
CA GLY A 420 16.83 -0.47 31.54
C GLY A 420 16.16 -1.32 32.64
N THR A 421 16.22 -2.65 32.55
CA THR A 421 15.60 -3.61 33.48
C THR A 421 16.63 -4.61 34.02
N GLU A 422 16.44 -5.06 35.27
CA GLU A 422 17.27 -6.10 35.90
C GLU A 422 16.89 -7.54 35.52
N ARG A 423 15.82 -7.72 34.75
CA ARG A 423 15.28 -9.03 34.36
C ARG A 423 15.06 -9.07 32.87
N CYS A 424 15.20 -10.27 32.31
CA CYS A 424 14.88 -10.56 30.92
C CYS A 424 13.38 -10.35 30.64
N THR A 425 13.05 -9.41 29.75
CA THR A 425 11.69 -9.18 29.20
C THR A 425 11.68 -9.50 27.71
N GLU A 426 10.50 -9.74 27.11
CA GLU A 426 10.39 -10.06 25.67
C GLU A 426 11.13 -9.05 24.76
N SER A 427 11.12 -7.77 25.12
CA SER A 427 11.82 -6.69 24.40
C SER A 427 13.33 -6.66 24.62
N THR A 428 13.84 -7.11 25.77
CA THR A 428 15.27 -7.05 26.15
C THR A 428 15.98 -8.39 26.00
N GLN A 429 15.25 -9.49 25.80
CA GLN A 429 15.77 -10.86 25.81
C GLN A 429 16.93 -11.09 24.82
N LEU A 430 16.88 -10.44 23.64
CA LEU A 430 17.97 -10.51 22.66
C LEU A 430 19.27 -9.84 23.17
N GLN A 431 19.13 -8.78 23.99
CA GLN A 431 20.23 -8.03 24.60
C GLN A 431 20.85 -8.82 25.76
N PHE A 432 20.02 -9.45 26.61
CA PHE A 432 20.47 -10.37 27.66
C PHE A 432 21.25 -11.56 27.08
N LEU A 433 20.81 -12.13 25.95
CA LEU A 433 21.55 -13.19 25.24
C LEU A 433 22.89 -12.69 24.68
N GLY A 434 22.96 -11.46 24.17
CA GLY A 434 24.22 -10.84 23.74
C GLY A 434 25.22 -10.64 24.88
N LEU A 435 24.75 -10.18 26.05
CA LEU A 435 25.58 -10.05 27.27
C LEU A 435 26.09 -11.42 27.76
N ILE A 436 25.26 -12.46 27.67
CA ILE A 436 25.67 -13.85 27.95
C ILE A 436 26.78 -14.30 26.98
N GLU A 437 26.63 -14.04 25.68
CA GLU A 437 27.64 -14.39 24.67
C GLU A 437 28.98 -13.67 24.93
N GLU A 438 28.94 -12.36 25.18
CA GLU A 438 30.15 -11.58 25.45
C GLU A 438 30.87 -12.04 26.73
N ARG A 439 30.11 -12.32 27.80
CA ARG A 439 30.67 -12.81 29.06
C ARG A 439 31.23 -14.23 28.93
N ALA A 440 30.54 -15.12 28.23
CA ALA A 440 31.02 -16.47 27.94
C ALA A 440 32.30 -16.45 27.09
N LYS A 441 32.36 -15.59 26.06
CA LYS A 441 33.55 -15.32 25.23
C LYS A 441 34.74 -14.85 26.09
N LYS A 442 34.53 -13.86 26.96
CA LYS A 442 35.55 -13.38 27.92
C LYS A 442 36.08 -14.53 28.81
N VAL A 443 35.20 -15.34 29.38
CA VAL A 443 35.59 -16.51 30.20
C VAL A 443 36.42 -17.51 29.38
N LEU A 444 35.98 -17.87 28.17
CA LEU A 444 36.72 -18.80 27.30
C LEU A 444 38.12 -18.29 26.94
N CYS A 445 38.27 -17.00 26.61
CA CYS A 445 39.58 -16.39 26.34
C CYS A 445 40.50 -16.42 27.58
N THR A 446 39.98 -16.11 28.79
CA THR A 446 40.78 -16.21 30.02
C THR A 446 41.20 -17.67 30.34
N TYR A 447 40.35 -18.66 30.05
CA TYR A 447 40.69 -20.06 30.23
C TYR A 447 41.76 -20.55 29.23
N GLN A 448 41.68 -20.12 27.96
CA GLN A 448 42.73 -20.38 26.98
C GLN A 448 44.07 -19.76 27.41
N LEU A 449 44.09 -18.49 27.84
CA LEU A 449 45.28 -17.86 28.43
C LEU A 449 45.82 -18.64 29.64
N HIS A 450 44.95 -19.15 30.51
CA HIS A 450 45.38 -19.95 31.66
C HIS A 450 46.08 -21.24 31.21
N LEU A 451 45.55 -21.95 30.20
CA LEU A 451 46.17 -23.15 29.63
C LEU A 451 47.52 -22.85 28.96
N TYR A 452 47.63 -21.77 28.15
CA TYR A 452 48.90 -21.36 27.56
C TYR A 452 49.92 -20.94 28.63
N GLY A 453 49.48 -20.21 29.66
CA GLY A 453 50.31 -19.84 30.81
C GLY A 453 50.77 -21.05 31.63
N GLU A 454 49.93 -22.08 31.76
CA GLU A 454 50.28 -23.36 32.37
C GLU A 454 51.26 -24.17 31.52
N ALA A 455 51.10 -24.20 30.19
CA ALA A 455 52.06 -24.83 29.27
C ALA A 455 53.43 -24.16 29.38
N ALA A 456 53.50 -22.83 29.25
CA ALA A 456 54.73 -22.07 29.40
C ALA A 456 55.37 -22.19 30.81
N ARG A 457 54.57 -22.44 31.86
CA ARG A 457 55.08 -22.77 33.21
C ARG A 457 55.65 -24.19 33.29
N ARG A 458 55.05 -25.19 32.61
CA ARG A 458 55.61 -26.54 32.50
C ARG A 458 56.92 -26.53 31.71
N GLU A 459 56.97 -25.86 30.56
CA GLU A 459 58.19 -25.67 29.76
C GLU A 459 59.31 -25.02 30.58
N LYS A 460 59.01 -23.95 31.34
CA LYS A 460 60.01 -23.29 32.20
C LYS A 460 60.51 -24.18 33.34
N ARG A 461 59.68 -25.06 33.91
CA ARG A 461 60.14 -26.04 34.92
C ARG A 461 61.08 -27.08 34.30
N VAL A 462 60.69 -27.69 33.17
CA VAL A 462 61.55 -28.63 32.43
C VAL A 462 62.86 -27.96 31.99
N GLY A 463 62.81 -26.69 31.59
CA GLY A 463 63.98 -25.88 31.28
C GLY A 463 64.89 -25.60 32.47
N GLN A 464 64.33 -25.31 33.67
CA GLN A 464 65.11 -25.12 34.89
C GLN A 464 65.73 -26.44 35.39
N GLU A 465 64.97 -27.54 35.39
CA GLU A 465 65.46 -28.87 35.75
C GLU A 465 66.62 -29.30 34.82
N SER A 466 66.53 -28.96 33.53
CA SER A 466 67.62 -29.15 32.56
C SER A 466 68.85 -28.28 32.86
N LEU A 467 68.65 -27.03 33.32
CA LEU A 467 69.74 -26.08 33.61
C LEU A 467 70.46 -26.37 34.94
N GLU A 468 69.73 -26.90 35.93
CA GLU A 468 70.29 -27.32 37.22
C GLU A 468 71.03 -28.66 37.08
N SER A 469 70.49 -29.60 36.29
CA SER A 469 71.19 -30.83 35.89
C SER A 469 72.55 -30.53 35.21
N ALA A 470 72.59 -29.53 34.32
CA ALA A 470 73.80 -29.09 33.64
C ALA A 470 74.86 -28.43 34.55
N ARG A 471 74.55 -28.16 35.83
CA ARG A 471 75.49 -27.61 36.83
C ARG A 471 75.88 -28.59 37.94
N GLY A 472 75.35 -29.81 37.92
CA GLY A 472 75.48 -30.82 39.00
C GLY A 472 76.37 -32.04 38.69
N SER A 473 77.25 -31.99 37.68
CA SER A 473 77.99 -33.17 37.22
C SER A 473 79.27 -33.49 38.02
N SER A 474 79.13 -33.89 39.28
CA SER A 474 80.20 -34.54 40.07
C SER A 474 79.72 -35.87 40.67
N ALA A 475 79.98 -36.96 39.93
CA ALA A 475 79.94 -38.35 40.42
C ALA A 475 81.02 -38.58 41.52
N PRO A 476 81.00 -39.69 42.31
CA PRO A 476 80.29 -40.95 42.08
C PRO A 476 79.61 -41.60 43.33
N GLY A 477 78.95 -42.77 43.15
CA GLY A 477 78.75 -43.71 44.27
C GLY A 477 77.57 -44.68 44.21
N THR A 478 77.83 -45.90 43.73
CA THR A 478 77.36 -47.21 44.28
C THR A 478 75.89 -47.44 44.74
N ASP A 479 75.30 -48.45 44.08
CA ASP A 479 74.63 -49.62 44.68
C ASP A 479 73.28 -49.58 45.42
N LYS A 480 72.49 -50.63 45.12
CA LYS A 480 71.52 -51.34 45.99
C LYS A 480 70.23 -50.59 46.39
N GLU A 481 69.12 -51.26 46.67
CA GLU A 481 68.52 -52.53 46.23
C GLU A 481 67.09 -52.56 46.83
N ARG A 482 66.17 -53.40 46.33
CA ARG A 482 65.01 -53.94 47.09
C ARG A 482 64.08 -52.94 47.81
N ASN A 483 62.86 -52.73 47.32
CA ASN A 483 61.67 -53.54 47.68
C ASN A 483 60.71 -52.68 48.54
N ALA A 484 59.40 -52.93 48.59
CA ALA A 484 58.44 -53.60 47.69
C ALA A 484 57.04 -53.40 48.32
N ILE A 485 55.98 -54.00 47.75
CA ILE A 485 54.75 -54.45 48.45
C ILE A 485 53.85 -53.31 49.01
N THR A 486 52.55 -53.19 48.77
CA THR A 486 51.48 -53.94 48.04
C THR A 486 50.26 -52.98 47.91
N THR A 487 49.13 -53.23 47.25
CA THR A 487 48.51 -54.37 46.52
C THR A 487 47.66 -53.75 45.37
N ARG A 488 47.30 -54.43 44.26
CA ARG A 488 46.09 -55.29 44.05
C ARG A 488 44.79 -54.76 44.68
N GLU A 489 43.61 -54.95 44.10
CA GLU A 489 43.15 -55.81 42.98
C GLU A 489 42.41 -54.94 41.91
N GLU A 490 42.57 -55.13 40.59
CA GLU A 490 41.81 -56.05 39.69
C GLU A 490 40.32 -55.70 39.48
N ALA A 491 39.66 -55.90 38.32
CA ALA A 491 40.04 -56.05 36.89
C ALA A 491 38.70 -55.94 36.07
N SER A 492 38.55 -56.18 34.75
CA SER A 492 39.40 -56.59 33.61
C SER A 492 38.71 -56.20 32.27
N GLU A 493 39.48 -56.17 31.17
CA GLU A 493 39.10 -56.61 29.78
C GLU A 493 37.86 -56.02 29.04
N ARG A 494 37.78 -55.97 27.70
CA ARG A 494 38.63 -56.33 26.54
C ARG A 494 38.74 -55.10 25.60
N VAL A 495 39.88 -54.76 24.98
CA VAL A 495 40.65 -55.46 23.92
C VAL A 495 39.93 -55.54 22.57
N GLU A 496 40.43 -54.79 21.60
CA GLU A 496 40.81 -55.33 20.28
C GLU A 496 42.00 -54.52 19.72
N ASN A 497 42.79 -55.08 18.80
CA ASN A 497 44.09 -54.55 18.37
C ASN A 497 44.13 -54.33 16.84
N ASP A 498 45.02 -53.45 16.38
CA ASP A 498 46.07 -53.89 15.44
C ASP A 498 47.30 -52.96 15.50
N ALA A 499 48.44 -53.37 14.93
CA ALA A 499 49.70 -52.64 14.94
C ALA A 499 50.49 -52.78 13.63
N THR A 500 51.27 -51.75 13.25
CA THR A 500 52.53 -51.86 12.47
C THR A 500 53.26 -50.50 12.46
N SER A 501 54.60 -50.55 12.34
CA SER A 501 55.58 -49.45 12.30
C SER A 501 56.82 -49.96 11.52
N PRO A 502 57.84 -49.17 11.08
CA PRO A 502 58.06 -47.72 11.14
C PRO A 502 58.32 -47.06 9.74
N GLY A 503 58.66 -45.76 9.69
CA GLY A 503 59.17 -45.07 8.49
C GLY A 503 59.73 -43.66 8.77
N ASP A 504 60.91 -43.35 8.20
CA ASP A 504 61.80 -42.24 8.62
C ASP A 504 61.34 -40.78 8.44
N VAL A 505 61.64 -39.99 9.49
CA VAL A 505 62.30 -38.66 9.49
C VAL A 505 62.01 -37.67 8.34
N LYS A 506 61.36 -36.54 8.68
CA LYS A 506 61.84 -35.18 8.33
C LYS A 506 61.19 -34.06 9.13
N ASP A 507 61.91 -32.96 9.28
CA ASP A 507 61.55 -31.80 10.10
C ASP A 507 60.29 -31.05 9.62
N VAL A 508 59.38 -30.76 10.55
CA VAL A 508 58.40 -29.68 10.43
C VAL A 508 58.43 -28.84 11.71
N ASN A 509 59.51 -28.07 11.87
CA ASN A 509 59.69 -27.20 13.04
C ASN A 509 59.38 -25.73 12.67
N ARG A 510 58.09 -25.42 12.50
CA ARG A 510 57.47 -24.08 12.37
C ARG A 510 55.94 -24.21 12.28
N THR A 511 55.24 -23.11 12.60
CA THR A 511 53.75 -22.96 12.69
C THR A 511 53.09 -23.92 13.71
N ASP A 512 52.38 -23.47 14.75
CA ASP A 512 51.92 -22.11 15.11
C ASP A 512 52.17 -21.77 16.58
N MET A 513 52.65 -20.55 16.84
CA MET A 513 52.47 -19.90 18.14
C MET A 513 51.36 -18.86 18.00
N VAL A 514 50.24 -19.08 18.69
CA VAL A 514 49.21 -18.04 18.87
C VAL A 514 49.75 -17.04 19.88
N ASP A 515 49.87 -15.77 19.48
CA ASP A 515 50.48 -14.75 20.34
C ASP A 515 49.68 -14.57 21.64
N SER A 516 50.34 -14.84 22.77
CA SER A 516 49.78 -14.63 24.11
C SER A 516 49.38 -13.16 24.31
N GLN A 517 50.08 -12.23 23.68
CA GLN A 517 49.72 -10.80 23.64
C GLN A 517 48.38 -10.54 22.92
N MET A 518 48.07 -11.29 21.86
CA MET A 518 46.83 -11.11 21.11
C MET A 518 45.62 -11.65 21.89
N LEU A 519 45.80 -12.77 22.61
CA LEU A 519 44.81 -13.31 23.55
C LEU A 519 44.63 -12.40 24.78
N GLN A 520 45.70 -11.78 25.28
CA GLN A 520 45.64 -10.78 26.34
C GLN A 520 44.83 -9.55 25.90
N ALA A 521 45.12 -8.99 24.72
CA ALA A 521 44.38 -7.87 24.13
C ALA A 521 42.88 -8.17 23.90
N LEU A 522 42.51 -9.43 23.66
CA LEU A 522 41.13 -9.91 23.57
C LEU A 522 40.41 -9.98 24.93
N VAL A 523 41.13 -10.24 26.02
CA VAL A 523 40.61 -10.18 27.40
C VAL A 523 40.51 -8.73 27.89
N ASP A 524 41.49 -7.90 27.53
CA ASP A 524 41.53 -6.47 27.85
C ASP A 524 40.56 -5.64 26.97
N GLY A 525 39.82 -6.28 26.07
CA GLY A 525 38.70 -5.69 25.31
C GLY A 525 39.09 -4.80 24.13
N THR A 526 40.35 -4.84 23.69
CA THR A 526 40.88 -3.89 22.68
C THR A 526 40.76 -4.36 21.23
N LEU A 527 40.33 -5.61 20.98
CA LEU A 527 40.22 -6.21 19.65
C LEU A 527 38.97 -7.08 19.50
N ASP A 528 38.29 -6.94 18.35
CA ASP A 528 37.24 -7.86 17.93
C ASP A 528 37.81 -9.22 17.47
N PHE A 529 37.06 -10.28 17.75
CA PHE A 529 37.51 -11.65 17.55
C PHE A 529 37.27 -12.15 16.13
N VAL A 530 38.34 -12.53 15.43
CA VAL A 530 38.27 -13.31 14.19
C VAL A 530 38.57 -14.79 14.53
N PRO A 531 37.72 -15.76 14.16
CA PRO A 531 37.93 -17.16 14.54
C PRO A 531 39.17 -17.80 13.87
N MET A 532 40.19 -18.06 14.67
CA MET A 532 41.40 -18.82 14.32
C MET A 532 41.45 -20.16 15.06
N LEU A 533 40.53 -21.07 14.72
CA LEU A 533 40.60 -22.49 15.13
C LEU A 533 40.15 -23.39 13.98
N HIS A 534 41.07 -24.21 13.48
CA HIS A 534 40.84 -25.09 12.34
C HIS A 534 40.61 -26.54 12.80
N LEU A 535 39.36 -26.88 13.16
CA LEU A 535 38.94 -28.29 13.37
C LEU A 535 38.05 -28.78 12.21
N PRO A 536 38.19 -30.04 11.77
CA PRO A 536 37.43 -30.59 10.64
C PRO A 536 36.01 -31.01 11.04
N VAL A 537 35.15 -30.04 11.35
CA VAL A 537 33.71 -30.26 11.57
C VAL A 537 32.92 -29.77 10.34
N ARG A 538 31.84 -30.49 9.99
CA ARG A 538 31.08 -30.25 8.75
C ARG A 538 30.45 -28.85 8.73
N LYS A 539 30.46 -28.23 7.54
CA LYS A 539 29.75 -26.98 7.23
C LYS A 539 28.27 -27.08 7.62
N GLN A 540 27.79 -26.21 8.50
CA GLN A 540 26.59 -25.35 8.27
C GLN A 540 26.23 -24.49 9.50
N LEU A 541 25.50 -23.40 9.22
CA LEU A 541 24.74 -22.54 10.13
C LEU A 541 25.52 -21.71 11.19
N THR A 542 25.38 -20.39 11.06
CA THR A 542 25.73 -19.38 12.08
C THR A 542 24.46 -18.61 12.44
N ALA A 543 24.22 -18.36 13.73
CA ALA A 543 22.93 -17.84 14.23
C ALA A 543 22.47 -16.52 13.59
N ALA A 544 23.40 -15.70 13.09
CA ALA A 544 23.11 -14.46 12.37
C ALA A 544 22.18 -14.62 11.15
N LYS A 545 22.04 -15.83 10.56
CA LYS A 545 21.10 -16.09 9.46
C LYS A 545 19.67 -16.45 9.90
N CYS A 546 19.38 -16.50 11.20
CA CYS A 546 18.05 -16.85 11.74
C CYS A 546 17.24 -15.64 12.21
N VAL A 547 17.82 -14.43 12.26
CA VAL A 547 17.15 -13.23 12.78
C VAL A 547 16.40 -12.48 11.66
N ARG A 548 15.08 -12.63 11.60
CA ARG A 548 14.22 -11.66 10.90
C ARG A 548 14.00 -10.45 11.81
N GLN A 549 14.36 -9.26 11.36
CA GLN A 549 13.99 -8.01 12.05
C GLN A 549 12.50 -7.70 11.87
N SER A 550 11.67 -8.09 12.84
CA SER A 550 10.28 -7.63 12.95
C SER A 550 10.21 -6.27 13.66
N CYS A 551 10.51 -5.20 12.93
CA CYS A 551 10.47 -3.83 13.47
C CYS A 551 9.03 -3.34 13.65
N LEU A 552 8.50 -3.41 14.89
CA LEU A 552 7.36 -2.60 15.29
C LEU A 552 7.83 -1.17 15.62
N PRO A 553 7.16 -0.11 15.13
CA PRO A 553 7.59 1.27 15.36
C PRO A 553 7.15 1.79 16.74
N SER A 554 8.06 2.42 17.48
CA SER A 554 7.73 3.16 18.71
C SER A 554 8.82 4.18 19.08
N ALA A 555 8.40 5.21 19.83
CA ALA A 555 9.24 6.13 20.60
C ALA A 555 10.36 6.89 19.84
N GLN A 556 9.99 7.82 18.95
CA GLN A 556 10.84 8.99 18.68
C GLN A 556 10.04 10.28 18.39
N LEU A 557 9.23 10.68 19.38
CA LEU A 557 8.71 12.04 19.52
C LEU A 557 9.35 12.66 20.77
N CYS A 558 10.40 13.45 20.57
CA CYS A 558 10.77 14.46 21.58
C CYS A 558 9.73 15.58 21.49
N GLY A 559 9.17 15.99 22.62
CA GLY A 559 8.31 17.16 22.68
C GLY A 559 9.13 18.45 22.71
N ASP A 560 8.64 19.50 22.05
CA ASP A 560 8.90 20.89 22.42
C ASP A 560 7.59 21.43 23.02
N GLU A 561 7.46 21.43 24.34
CA GLU A 561 6.39 22.16 25.02
C GLU A 561 6.78 23.65 25.11
N THR A 562 6.09 24.52 24.36
CA THR A 562 5.97 25.96 24.66
C THR A 562 4.98 26.65 23.71
N VAL A 563 3.69 26.40 23.93
CA VAL A 563 2.62 27.34 23.52
C VAL A 563 1.69 27.50 24.72
N GLU A 564 1.54 28.74 25.18
CA GLU A 564 0.78 29.07 26.39
C GLU A 564 -0.71 28.74 26.21
N GLY A 565 -1.35 28.22 27.27
CA GLY A 565 -2.78 27.96 27.27
C GLY A 565 -3.59 29.26 27.26
N LYS A 566 -4.69 29.26 26.49
CA LYS A 566 -5.81 30.20 26.65
C LYS A 566 -7.13 29.47 26.49
N ASP A 567 -7.68 29.13 27.65
CA ASP A 567 -9.08 29.21 28.03
C ASP A 567 -10.12 28.50 27.13
N ASP A 568 -10.58 27.34 27.60
CA ASP A 568 -11.77 26.67 27.09
C ASP A 568 -13.03 27.52 27.29
N HIS A 569 -13.55 28.12 26.21
CA HIS A 569 -14.86 28.74 26.17
C HIS A 569 -15.71 28.21 25.01
N GLU A 570 -16.38 27.10 25.31
CA GLU A 570 -17.82 26.89 25.11
C GLU A 570 -18.43 27.37 23.76
N GLY A 571 -18.67 26.41 22.87
CA GLY A 571 -19.51 26.56 21.68
C GLY A 571 -18.80 26.20 20.37
N ASP A 572 -19.43 25.33 19.57
CA ASP A 572 -18.99 25.03 18.21
C ASP A 572 -19.02 26.29 17.34
N ARG A 573 -17.87 26.95 17.20
CA ARG A 573 -17.67 27.95 16.15
C ARG A 573 -17.70 27.23 14.81
N VAL A 574 -18.85 27.32 14.13
CA VAL A 574 -18.99 26.98 12.71
C VAL A 574 -18.12 27.93 11.89
N VAL A 575 -16.83 27.58 11.77
CA VAL A 575 -15.83 28.35 11.02
C VAL A 575 -16.34 28.51 9.59
N SER A 576 -16.48 29.76 9.14
CA SER A 576 -16.99 30.00 7.79
C SER A 576 -16.06 29.38 6.74
N HIS A 577 -16.61 28.95 5.61
CA HIS A 577 -15.78 28.46 4.49
C HIS A 577 -14.75 29.49 3.99
N GLU A 578 -14.94 30.78 4.31
CA GLU A 578 -13.99 31.83 3.99
C GLU A 578 -12.83 31.91 4.97
N GLU A 579 -13.08 31.84 6.29
CA GLU A 579 -12.03 31.71 7.31
C GLU A 579 -11.22 30.43 7.11
N LEU A 580 -11.88 29.32 6.77
CA LEU A 580 -11.20 28.05 6.47
C LEU A 580 -10.31 28.17 5.22
N ARG A 581 -10.78 28.86 4.17
CA ARG A 581 -9.97 29.20 2.98
C ARG A 581 -8.76 30.05 3.35
N GLN A 582 -8.95 31.11 4.13
CA GLN A 582 -7.87 32.01 4.55
C GLN A 582 -6.84 31.30 5.43
N GLN A 583 -7.27 30.43 6.36
CA GLN A 583 -6.38 29.64 7.19
C GLN A 583 -5.57 28.62 6.36
N VAL A 584 -6.19 27.96 5.38
CA VAL A 584 -5.49 27.10 4.42
C VAL A 584 -4.49 27.91 3.57
N GLN A 585 -4.87 29.10 3.10
CA GLN A 585 -3.99 29.98 2.34
C GLN A 585 -2.78 30.45 3.17
N GLN A 586 -2.98 30.84 4.43
CA GLN A 586 -1.89 31.18 5.35
C GLN A 586 -0.97 29.99 5.66
N ARG A 587 -1.51 28.78 5.80
CA ARG A 587 -0.73 27.54 5.95
C ARG A 587 0.09 27.24 4.69
N LEU A 588 -0.48 27.41 3.49
CA LEU A 588 0.23 27.23 2.21
C LEU A 588 1.33 28.28 2.00
N LEU A 589 1.08 29.55 2.34
CA LEU A 589 2.09 30.61 2.31
C LEU A 589 3.22 30.34 3.33
N SER A 590 2.88 29.93 4.55
CA SER A 590 3.87 29.50 5.55
C SER A 590 4.69 28.30 5.11
N LYS A 591 4.07 27.33 4.41
CA LYS A 591 4.77 26.18 3.84
C LYS A 591 5.75 26.61 2.76
N ARG A 592 5.30 27.43 1.78
CA ARG A 592 6.17 27.99 0.73
C ARG A 592 7.33 28.79 1.31
N PHE A 593 7.11 29.61 2.34
CA PHE A 593 8.19 30.38 2.99
C PHE A 593 9.22 29.47 3.69
N ARG A 594 8.79 28.36 4.30
CA ARG A 594 9.68 27.33 4.86
C ARG A 594 10.45 26.58 3.76
N GLU A 595 9.79 26.25 2.66
CA GLU A 595 10.39 25.61 1.48
C GLU A 595 11.44 26.52 0.83
N ASP A 596 11.14 27.80 0.60
CA ASP A 596 12.08 28.82 0.10
C ASP A 596 13.27 29.03 1.05
N LYS A 597 13.04 29.09 2.36
CA LYS A 597 14.13 29.20 3.35
C LYS A 597 15.00 27.93 3.36
N GLY A 598 14.43 26.77 3.07
CA GLY A 598 15.15 25.52 2.85
C GLY A 598 15.93 25.49 1.53
N LEU A 599 15.38 26.04 0.44
CA LEU A 599 16.05 26.15 -0.86
C LEU A 599 17.18 27.19 -0.84
N ARG A 600 17.03 28.30 -0.11
CA ARG A 600 18.11 29.24 0.18
C ARG A 600 19.23 28.53 0.93
N ARG A 601 18.94 27.94 2.10
CA ARG A 601 19.94 27.15 2.86
C ARG A 601 20.65 26.08 2.01
N LYS A 602 19.93 25.37 1.13
CA LYS A 602 20.54 24.40 0.20
C LYS A 602 21.46 25.04 -0.84
N ARG A 603 21.13 26.25 -1.31
CA ARG A 603 22.01 27.05 -2.19
C ARG A 603 23.22 27.53 -1.41
N ASP A 604 23.02 28.15 -0.25
CA ASP A 604 24.08 28.64 0.64
C ASP A 604 25.09 27.51 0.97
N THR A 605 24.62 26.29 1.26
CA THR A 605 25.50 25.12 1.45
C THR A 605 26.14 24.62 0.16
N LYS A 606 25.44 24.68 -0.99
CA LYS A 606 26.00 24.25 -2.27
C LYS A 606 27.15 25.16 -2.69
N ASP A 607 27.01 26.46 -2.44
CA ASP A 607 28.01 27.46 -2.78
C ASP A 607 29.20 27.34 -1.80
N GLN A 608 28.97 27.12 -0.50
CA GLN A 608 30.01 26.81 0.49
C GLN A 608 30.83 25.53 0.20
N PHE A 609 30.24 24.52 -0.44
CA PHE A 609 30.93 23.29 -0.85
C PHE A 609 31.28 23.24 -2.34
N GLY A 610 31.04 24.32 -3.09
CA GLY A 610 31.27 24.40 -4.54
C GLY A 610 32.72 24.67 -4.93
N ASP A 611 33.45 25.42 -4.09
CA ASP A 611 34.80 25.93 -4.38
C ASP A 611 35.94 24.93 -4.07
N ILE A 612 35.66 23.62 -4.01
CA ILE A 612 36.70 22.59 -3.88
C ILE A 612 37.14 22.14 -5.28
N PRO A 613 38.33 22.54 -5.78
CA PRO A 613 38.76 22.20 -7.12
C PRO A 613 39.03 20.69 -7.25
N SER A 614 38.43 20.07 -8.27
CA SER A 614 38.60 18.65 -8.55
C SER A 614 40.03 18.31 -8.95
N LEU A 615 40.73 17.53 -8.13
CA LEU A 615 42.08 17.05 -8.43
C LEU A 615 42.12 16.25 -9.76
N PRO A 616 43.14 16.45 -10.61
CA PRO A 616 43.22 15.79 -11.90
C PRO A 616 43.46 14.29 -11.74
N ARG A 617 42.59 13.47 -12.36
CA ARG A 617 42.86 12.05 -12.56
C ARG A 617 44.17 11.89 -13.33
N ARG A 618 45.16 11.20 -12.74
CA ARG A 618 46.32 10.71 -13.48
C ARG A 618 45.88 9.64 -14.49
N LYS A 619 46.63 9.56 -15.59
CA LYS A 619 46.59 8.43 -16.55
C LYS A 619 47.28 7.22 -15.94
#